data_AF-A0A2N4YSV2-F1
#
_entry.id   AF-A0A2N4YSV2-F1
#
_cell.length_a   1.000
_cell.length_b   1.000
_cell.length_c   1.000
_cell.angle_alpha   90.00
_cell.angle_beta   90.00
_cell.angle_gamma   90.00
#
_symmetry.space_group_name_H-M   'P 1'
#
loop_
_entity.id
_entity.type
_entity.pdbx_description
1 polymer ?
#
loop_
_entity_poly.entity_id
_entity_poly.type
_entity_poly.pdbx_seq_one_letter_code
_entity_poly.pdbx_strand_id
1 'polypeptide(L)'
;MTAREVNFDGLPGLTHHYAGLSFGNEASTRHRHLVSNPQLAAKQGLKKMKALADAGYPQAVIPPHERPNVPLLRQLGFSGSDEQVVARTAQQDPDLLSAVSSASAMWVANAATVCPSADSLDGLVHLTVANLQDKFHRASEAPTTEALLQAIFPDRTRFAIHPALPASAWFGDEGAANHNRLGGEYGAPGVQLFVYGRRRGSEEAPRRYPARQTLEASQAVARLNQVNPRQLIFARQHPTAIDTGVFHNDVIAVSNRQVLFCHEQAFADQTALLQQLAQRVPGFTPLVVPASRVTVAEAVATYLFNSQLLSRADGSMALILPHEAQE
;
A
#
# COMPACT_ATOMS: atom_id res chain seq x y z
N MET A 1 -8.29 23.86 -11.26
CA MET A 1 -8.87 22.65 -11.91
C MET A 1 -9.73 21.92 -10.89
N THR A 2 -10.85 21.34 -11.30
CA THR A 2 -11.63 20.41 -10.49
C THR A 2 -11.07 18.99 -10.68
N ALA A 3 -10.48 18.42 -9.65
CA ALA A 3 -10.03 17.02 -9.63
C ALA A 3 -10.79 16.23 -8.55
N ARG A 4 -10.90 14.92 -8.75
CA ARG A 4 -11.51 14.00 -7.79
C ARG A 4 -10.52 12.90 -7.46
N GLU A 5 -10.57 12.42 -6.23
CA GLU A 5 -9.95 11.14 -5.88
C GLU A 5 -10.72 10.00 -6.54
N VAL A 6 -10.00 9.05 -7.15
CA VAL A 6 -10.57 7.86 -7.78
C VAL A 6 -9.94 6.65 -7.12
N ASN A 7 -10.79 5.77 -6.57
CA ASN A 7 -10.35 4.52 -5.97
C ASN A 7 -10.13 3.48 -7.08
N PHE A 8 -8.93 2.94 -7.18
CA PHE A 8 -8.63 1.79 -8.02
C PHE A 8 -8.41 0.59 -7.10
N ASP A 9 -9.31 -0.38 -7.16
CA ASP A 9 -9.25 -1.56 -6.30
C ASP A 9 -8.70 -2.77 -7.04
N GLY A 10 -7.92 -3.60 -6.37
CA GLY A 10 -7.45 -4.87 -6.92
C GLY A 10 -8.54 -5.92 -6.91
N LEU A 11 -8.79 -6.56 -8.04
CA LEU A 11 -9.66 -7.72 -8.13
C LEU A 11 -8.91 -8.97 -7.61
N PRO A 12 -9.40 -9.66 -6.57
CA PRO A 12 -8.77 -10.89 -6.08
C PRO A 12 -8.63 -11.95 -7.18
N GLY A 13 -7.43 -12.53 -7.27
CA GLY A 13 -7.10 -13.56 -8.26
C GLY A 13 -7.65 -14.95 -7.91
N LEU A 14 -7.73 -15.82 -8.91
CA LEU A 14 -8.28 -17.18 -8.78
C LEU A 14 -7.48 -18.09 -7.84
N THR A 15 -6.19 -17.77 -7.62
CA THR A 15 -5.28 -18.54 -6.75
C THR A 15 -5.22 -17.99 -5.33
N HIS A 16 -6.18 -17.17 -4.90
CA HIS A 16 -6.22 -16.64 -3.53
C HIS A 16 -6.18 -17.77 -2.49
N HIS A 17 -5.18 -17.76 -1.60
CA HIS A 17 -4.97 -18.76 -0.55
C HIS A 17 -4.17 -18.20 0.63
N TYR A 18 -4.20 -18.89 1.77
CA TYR A 18 -3.54 -18.46 3.00
C TYR A 18 -2.26 -19.28 3.27
N ALA A 19 -1.11 -18.68 2.96
CA ALA A 19 0.19 -19.38 3.02
C ALA A 19 1.15 -18.90 4.11
N GLY A 20 0.83 -17.83 4.86
CA GLY A 20 1.73 -17.36 5.93
C GLY A 20 3.04 -16.75 5.44
N LEU A 21 3.08 -16.23 4.21
CA LEU A 21 4.32 -15.80 3.53
C LEU A 21 4.88 -14.46 4.02
N SER A 22 4.15 -13.74 4.88
CA SER A 22 4.49 -12.37 5.27
C SER A 22 4.83 -12.26 6.76
N PHE A 23 6.04 -12.62 7.15
CA PHE A 23 6.53 -12.35 8.51
C PHE A 23 6.44 -10.85 8.83
N GLY A 24 5.84 -10.51 9.99
CA GLY A 24 5.44 -9.14 10.37
C GLY A 24 3.99 -8.78 10.05
N ASN A 25 3.29 -9.57 9.23
CA ASN A 25 1.83 -9.53 9.10
C ASN A 25 1.24 -10.67 9.95
N GLU A 26 0.69 -10.33 11.11
CA GLU A 26 0.13 -11.32 12.04
C GLU A 26 -1.07 -12.05 11.46
N ALA A 27 -1.94 -11.37 10.71
CA ALA A 27 -3.09 -11.98 10.06
C ALA A 27 -2.66 -13.04 9.03
N SER A 28 -1.63 -12.75 8.23
CA SER A 28 -1.06 -13.73 7.30
C SER A 28 -0.55 -14.97 8.03
N THR A 29 0.13 -14.79 9.16
CA THR A 29 0.74 -15.89 9.93
C THR A 29 -0.32 -16.75 10.62
N ARG A 30 -1.32 -16.11 11.23
CA ARG A 30 -2.39 -16.76 12.00
C ARG A 30 -3.31 -17.64 11.15
N HIS A 31 -3.60 -17.21 9.92
CA HIS A 31 -4.51 -17.93 9.02
C HIS A 31 -3.79 -18.91 8.08
N ARG A 32 -2.48 -19.16 8.29
CA ARG A 32 -1.69 -20.07 7.46
C ARG A 32 -2.37 -21.44 7.37
N HIS A 33 -2.48 -21.97 6.14
CA HIS A 33 -3.09 -23.25 5.79
C HIS A 33 -4.60 -23.39 6.04
N LEU A 34 -5.31 -22.30 6.35
CA LEU A 34 -6.76 -22.30 6.27
C LEU A 34 -7.23 -22.42 4.82
N VAL A 35 -8.40 -23.02 4.63
CA VAL A 35 -9.04 -23.12 3.33
C VAL A 35 -9.57 -21.75 2.92
N SER A 36 -9.16 -21.27 1.74
CA SER A 36 -9.65 -20.03 1.16
C SER A 36 -10.87 -20.26 0.26
N ASN A 37 -11.57 -19.18 -0.07
CA ASN A 37 -12.62 -19.19 -1.09
C ASN A 37 -12.37 -18.05 -2.10
N PRO A 38 -11.61 -18.29 -3.20
CA PRO A 38 -11.27 -17.26 -4.18
C PRO A 38 -12.49 -16.55 -4.77
N GLN A 39 -13.57 -17.30 -5.05
CA GLN A 39 -14.79 -16.71 -5.60
C GLN A 39 -15.45 -15.77 -4.58
N LEU A 40 -15.52 -16.16 -3.31
CA LEU A 40 -16.07 -15.31 -2.25
C LEU A 40 -15.21 -14.06 -2.05
N ALA A 41 -13.88 -14.19 -2.00
CA ALA A 41 -12.96 -13.07 -1.88
C ALA A 41 -13.18 -12.05 -3.03
N ALA A 42 -13.26 -12.53 -4.27
CA ALA A 42 -13.56 -11.67 -5.41
C ALA A 42 -14.94 -10.99 -5.31
N LYS A 43 -15.98 -11.73 -4.91
CA LYS A 43 -17.33 -11.17 -4.73
C LYS A 43 -17.40 -10.14 -3.60
N GLN A 44 -16.68 -10.34 -2.49
CA GLN A 44 -16.59 -9.38 -1.39
C GLN A 44 -15.95 -8.07 -1.86
N GLY A 45 -14.81 -8.15 -2.56
CA GLY A 45 -14.15 -6.98 -3.16
C GLY A 45 -15.06 -6.24 -4.14
N LEU A 46 -15.70 -6.96 -5.07
CA LEU A 46 -16.63 -6.37 -6.04
C LEU A 46 -17.85 -5.72 -5.37
N LYS A 47 -18.38 -6.32 -4.30
CA LYS A 47 -19.49 -5.74 -3.54
C LYS A 47 -19.07 -4.39 -2.92
N LYS A 48 -17.86 -4.30 -2.36
CA LYS A 48 -17.31 -3.04 -1.82
C LYS A 48 -17.18 -1.99 -2.93
N MET A 49 -16.50 -2.34 -4.03
CA MET A 49 -16.30 -1.44 -5.18
C MET A 49 -17.64 -0.89 -5.67
N LYS A 50 -18.63 -1.77 -5.89
CA LYS A 50 -19.95 -1.37 -6.39
C LYS A 50 -20.71 -0.50 -5.39
N ALA A 51 -20.66 -0.81 -4.09
CA ALA A 51 -21.32 0.00 -3.07
C ALA A 51 -20.76 1.43 -3.00
N LEU A 52 -19.44 1.60 -3.12
CA LEU A 52 -18.81 2.93 -3.15
C LEU A 52 -19.13 3.68 -4.46
N ALA A 53 -19.09 2.98 -5.59
CA ALA A 53 -19.50 3.54 -6.88
C ALA A 53 -20.96 4.05 -6.85
N ASP A 54 -21.87 3.25 -6.29
CA ASP A 54 -23.30 3.59 -6.15
C ASP A 54 -23.53 4.75 -5.19
N ALA A 55 -22.68 4.88 -4.16
CA ALA A 55 -22.67 6.02 -3.25
C ALA A 55 -22.05 7.29 -3.88
N GLY A 56 -21.59 7.23 -5.13
CA GLY A 56 -21.07 8.38 -5.90
C GLY A 56 -19.56 8.61 -5.78
N TYR A 57 -18.82 7.71 -5.14
CA TYR A 57 -17.35 7.77 -5.10
C TYR A 57 -16.77 7.20 -6.41
N PRO A 58 -15.90 7.92 -7.13
CA PRO A 58 -15.30 7.38 -8.34
C PRO A 58 -14.50 6.10 -8.05
N GLN A 59 -14.83 5.04 -8.79
CA GLN A 59 -14.32 3.69 -8.57
C GLN A 59 -13.87 3.07 -9.89
N ALA A 60 -12.75 2.36 -9.84
CA ALA A 60 -12.18 1.58 -10.92
C ALA A 60 -11.57 0.28 -10.37
N VAL A 61 -11.07 -0.57 -11.27
CA VAL A 61 -10.54 -1.90 -10.96
C VAL A 61 -9.17 -2.11 -11.62
N ILE A 62 -8.28 -2.79 -10.91
CA ILE A 62 -7.01 -3.32 -11.43
C ILE A 62 -7.14 -4.85 -11.45
N PRO A 63 -6.90 -5.52 -12.59
CA PRO A 63 -7.07 -6.96 -12.71
C PRO A 63 -6.00 -7.75 -11.93
N PRO A 64 -6.25 -9.04 -11.62
CA PRO A 64 -5.24 -9.89 -10.99
C PRO A 64 -4.09 -10.23 -11.95
N HIS A 65 -2.99 -10.73 -11.39
CA HIS A 65 -1.83 -11.18 -12.15
C HIS A 65 -1.95 -12.64 -12.59
N GLU A 66 -1.13 -13.05 -13.56
CA GLU A 66 -0.94 -14.45 -13.93
C GLU A 66 -0.39 -15.26 -12.73
N ARG A 67 -1.13 -16.30 -12.33
CA ARG A 67 -0.76 -17.20 -11.23
C ARG A 67 -1.22 -18.64 -11.56
N PRO A 68 -0.41 -19.69 -11.33
CA PRO A 68 0.98 -19.66 -10.86
C PRO A 68 1.94 -18.94 -11.82
N ASN A 69 2.92 -18.20 -11.30
CA ASN A 69 3.92 -17.50 -12.12
C ASN A 69 5.00 -18.49 -12.63
N VAL A 70 4.68 -19.20 -13.71
CA VAL A 70 5.56 -20.19 -14.33
C VAL A 70 6.87 -19.59 -14.85
N PRO A 71 6.89 -18.39 -15.48
CA PRO A 71 8.14 -17.75 -15.87
C PRO A 71 9.13 -17.58 -14.71
N LEU A 72 8.65 -17.22 -13.52
CA LEU A 72 9.50 -17.11 -12.32
C LEU A 72 10.07 -18.46 -11.88
N LEU A 73 9.27 -19.54 -11.94
CA LEU A 73 9.77 -20.89 -11.66
C LEU A 73 10.89 -21.30 -12.63
N ARG A 74 10.78 -20.90 -13.90
CA ARG A 74 11.85 -21.15 -14.89
C ARG A 74 13.14 -20.40 -14.57
N GLN A 75 13.04 -19.16 -14.09
CA GLN A 75 14.21 -18.41 -13.60
C GLN A 75 14.89 -19.08 -12.41
N LEU A 76 14.13 -19.83 -11.60
CA LEU A 76 14.63 -20.62 -10.47
C LEU A 76 15.13 -22.02 -10.86
N GLY A 77 15.22 -22.33 -12.15
CA GLY A 77 15.84 -23.56 -12.66
C GLY A 77 14.88 -24.70 -13.00
N PHE A 78 13.57 -24.51 -12.86
CA PHE A 78 12.59 -25.52 -13.32
C PHE A 78 12.41 -25.46 -14.85
N SER A 79 12.50 -26.60 -15.53
CA SER A 79 12.39 -26.71 -17.00
C SER A 79 11.30 -27.72 -17.42
N GLY A 80 10.91 -27.69 -18.70
CA GLY A 80 9.83 -28.52 -19.27
C GLY A 80 8.65 -27.70 -19.78
N SER A 81 7.50 -28.33 -20.05
CA SER A 81 6.23 -27.62 -20.26
C SER A 81 5.75 -26.91 -18.98
N ASP A 82 4.78 -26.01 -19.07
CA ASP A 82 4.26 -25.30 -17.89
C ASP A 82 3.69 -26.28 -16.85
N GLU A 83 2.94 -27.28 -17.31
CA GLU A 83 2.41 -28.38 -16.49
C GLU A 83 3.53 -29.15 -15.79
N GLN A 84 4.61 -29.47 -16.51
CA GLN A 84 5.76 -30.17 -15.94
C GLN A 84 6.50 -29.33 -14.92
N VAL A 85 6.65 -28.02 -15.18
CA VAL A 85 7.26 -27.08 -14.22
C VAL A 85 6.44 -27.04 -12.94
N VAL A 86 5.13 -26.81 -13.04
CA VAL A 86 4.23 -26.76 -11.87
C VAL A 86 4.24 -28.09 -11.11
N ALA A 87 4.12 -29.22 -11.80
CA ALA A 87 4.12 -30.54 -11.16
C ALA A 87 5.45 -30.85 -10.45
N ARG A 88 6.59 -30.50 -11.06
CA ARG A 88 7.91 -30.67 -10.44
C ARG A 88 8.08 -29.78 -9.23
N THR A 89 7.70 -28.51 -9.32
CA THR A 89 7.74 -27.59 -8.16
C THR A 89 6.83 -28.10 -7.04
N ALA A 90 5.61 -28.57 -7.34
CA ALA A 90 4.71 -29.13 -6.33
C ALA A 90 5.32 -30.32 -5.56
N GLN A 91 6.10 -31.17 -6.25
CA GLN A 91 6.74 -32.33 -5.65
C GLN A 91 8.03 -31.99 -4.88
N GLN A 92 8.80 -31.02 -5.37
CA GLN A 92 10.13 -30.70 -4.84
C GLN A 92 10.11 -29.59 -3.78
N ASP A 93 9.28 -28.56 -3.99
CA ASP A 93 9.18 -27.37 -3.14
C ASP A 93 7.76 -26.78 -3.20
N PRO A 94 6.79 -27.35 -2.47
CA PRO A 94 5.40 -26.87 -2.45
C PRO A 94 5.27 -25.46 -1.84
N ASP A 95 6.18 -25.04 -0.96
CA ASP A 95 6.18 -23.68 -0.39
C ASP A 95 6.55 -22.65 -1.47
N LEU A 96 7.51 -22.97 -2.35
CA LEU A 96 7.81 -22.14 -3.52
C LEU A 96 6.62 -22.06 -4.48
N LEU A 97 5.93 -23.17 -4.74
CA LEU A 97 4.73 -23.16 -5.58
C LEU A 97 3.67 -22.22 -5.00
N SER A 98 3.46 -22.26 -3.68
CA SER A 98 2.57 -21.34 -2.98
C SER A 98 3.02 -19.88 -3.16
N ALA A 99 4.30 -19.58 -2.98
CA ALA A 99 4.84 -18.23 -3.14
C ALA A 99 4.61 -17.65 -4.54
N VAL A 100 4.82 -18.43 -5.60
CA VAL A 100 4.58 -17.99 -6.99
C VAL A 100 3.10 -18.01 -7.39
N SER A 101 2.22 -18.52 -6.53
CA SER A 101 0.76 -18.62 -6.74
C SER A 101 -0.03 -17.64 -5.88
N SER A 102 0.63 -16.80 -5.08
CA SER A 102 -0.03 -15.81 -4.23
C SER A 102 -0.88 -14.83 -5.04
N ALA A 103 -2.12 -14.58 -4.61
CA ALA A 103 -2.99 -13.52 -5.15
C ALA A 103 -2.71 -12.13 -4.56
N SER A 104 -1.52 -11.90 -4.00
CA SER A 104 -1.15 -10.69 -3.26
C SER A 104 -1.25 -9.37 -4.03
N ALA A 105 -1.20 -9.43 -5.37
CA ALA A 105 -1.42 -8.27 -6.23
C ALA A 105 -2.82 -7.63 -6.06
N MET A 106 -3.77 -8.30 -5.39
CA MET A 106 -5.05 -7.69 -5.01
C MET A 106 -4.89 -6.49 -4.07
N TRP A 107 -3.80 -6.42 -3.30
CA TRP A 107 -3.50 -5.30 -2.40
C TRP A 107 -2.77 -4.17 -3.16
N VAL A 108 -3.56 -3.44 -3.95
CA VAL A 108 -3.06 -2.38 -4.84
C VAL A 108 -2.67 -1.09 -4.14
N ALA A 109 -2.92 -0.94 -2.84
CA ALA A 109 -2.29 0.08 -2.01
C ALA A 109 -0.75 -0.01 -2.08
N ASN A 110 -0.21 -1.19 -2.40
CA ASN A 110 1.23 -1.38 -2.59
C ASN A 110 1.64 -1.42 -4.06
N ALA A 111 0.75 -1.20 -5.03
CA ALA A 111 1.11 -1.32 -6.45
C ALA A 111 2.11 -0.24 -6.89
N ALA A 112 1.87 0.99 -6.48
CA ALA A 112 2.67 2.15 -6.84
C ALA A 112 2.48 3.28 -5.82
N THR A 113 3.32 4.30 -5.90
CA THR A 113 3.09 5.61 -5.26
C THR A 113 2.62 6.61 -6.31
N VAL A 114 1.53 7.31 -6.03
CA VAL A 114 0.91 8.28 -6.94
C VAL A 114 1.26 9.72 -6.55
N CYS A 115 1.60 10.55 -7.52
CA CYS A 115 1.70 12.00 -7.39
C CYS A 115 0.70 12.66 -8.34
N PRO A 116 -0.34 13.33 -7.82
CA PRO A 116 -1.26 14.10 -8.66
C PRO A 116 -0.55 15.24 -9.38
N SER A 117 -1.06 15.61 -10.56
CA SER A 117 -0.52 16.72 -11.36
C SER A 117 -0.45 18.06 -10.65
N ALA A 118 -1.28 18.27 -9.61
CA ALA A 118 -1.23 19.47 -8.79
C ALA A 118 0.04 19.57 -7.90
N ASP A 119 0.78 18.48 -7.76
CA ASP A 119 1.97 18.40 -6.90
C ASP A 119 3.27 18.13 -7.68
N SER A 120 3.17 17.72 -8.95
CA SER A 120 4.35 17.45 -9.78
C SER A 120 4.92 18.72 -10.41
N LEU A 121 6.22 18.73 -10.69
CA LEU A 121 6.89 19.87 -11.30
C LEU A 121 6.50 20.12 -12.76
N ASP A 122 6.09 19.08 -13.48
CA ASP A 122 5.73 19.12 -14.91
C ASP A 122 4.21 19.13 -15.17
N GLY A 123 3.39 19.05 -14.12
CA GLY A 123 1.93 19.03 -14.22
C GLY A 123 1.34 17.70 -14.73
N LEU A 124 2.11 16.61 -14.76
CA LEU A 124 1.63 15.26 -15.07
C LEU A 124 1.26 14.48 -13.81
N VAL A 125 0.39 13.48 -13.94
CA VAL A 125 0.19 12.50 -12.89
C VAL A 125 1.31 11.46 -12.98
N HIS A 126 2.10 11.33 -11.92
CA HIS A 126 3.15 10.30 -11.85
C HIS A 126 2.73 9.10 -11.04
N LEU A 127 3.14 7.92 -11.50
CA LEU A 127 3.00 6.66 -10.77
C LEU A 127 4.34 5.94 -10.81
N THR A 128 4.98 5.73 -9.66
CA THR A 128 6.19 4.89 -9.55
C THR A 128 5.82 3.55 -8.97
N VAL A 129 6.05 2.47 -9.71
CA VAL A 129 5.77 1.08 -9.28
C VAL A 129 6.59 0.75 -8.03
N ALA A 130 5.98 0.08 -7.04
CA ALA A 130 6.70 -0.35 -5.86
C ALA A 130 7.43 -1.68 -6.12
N ASN A 131 8.65 -1.84 -5.61
CA ASN A 131 9.42 -3.07 -5.86
C ASN A 131 9.05 -4.23 -4.94
N LEU A 132 8.43 -3.96 -3.79
CA LEU A 132 7.95 -4.96 -2.83
C LEU A 132 9.01 -6.00 -2.43
N GLN A 133 10.28 -5.57 -2.44
CA GLN A 133 11.43 -6.47 -2.40
C GLN A 133 11.53 -7.27 -1.09
N ASP A 134 10.91 -6.80 0.00
CA ASP A 134 10.97 -7.46 1.30
C ASP A 134 10.34 -8.86 1.27
N LYS A 135 9.31 -9.08 0.43
CA LYS A 135 8.59 -10.35 0.34
C LYS A 135 8.70 -10.91 -1.06
N PHE A 136 9.38 -12.05 -1.22
CA PHE A 136 9.61 -12.70 -2.53
C PHE A 136 8.33 -12.85 -3.38
N HIS A 137 7.25 -13.37 -2.80
CA HIS A 137 5.97 -13.54 -3.51
C HIS A 137 5.40 -12.21 -4.04
N ARG A 138 5.70 -11.09 -3.36
CA ARG A 138 5.29 -9.75 -3.78
C ARG A 138 6.28 -9.06 -4.70
N ALA A 139 7.57 -9.28 -4.53
CA ALA A 139 8.61 -8.72 -5.40
C ALA A 139 8.39 -9.10 -6.87
N SER A 140 7.81 -10.29 -7.11
CA SER A 140 7.42 -10.75 -8.44
C SER A 140 6.27 -9.97 -9.10
N GLU A 141 5.57 -9.08 -8.36
CA GLU A 141 4.43 -8.31 -8.87
C GLU A 141 4.88 -7.17 -9.81
N ALA A 142 6.02 -6.53 -9.53
CA ALA A 142 6.40 -5.25 -10.13
C ALA A 142 6.34 -5.21 -11.67
N PRO A 143 6.89 -6.18 -12.44
CA PRO A 143 6.85 -6.13 -13.90
C PRO A 143 5.41 -6.18 -14.46
N THR A 144 4.55 -7.02 -13.89
CA THR A 144 3.15 -7.12 -14.31
C THR A 144 2.37 -5.87 -13.89
N THR A 145 2.60 -5.35 -12.68
CA THR A 145 2.00 -4.10 -12.22
C THR A 145 2.34 -2.93 -13.14
N GLU A 146 3.60 -2.80 -13.57
CA GLU A 146 4.02 -1.78 -14.52
C GLU A 146 3.23 -1.87 -15.84
N ALA A 147 3.15 -3.07 -16.42
CA ALA A 147 2.39 -3.29 -17.65
C ALA A 147 0.90 -2.95 -17.50
N LEU A 148 0.29 -3.31 -16.36
CA LEU A 148 -1.11 -3.00 -16.06
C LEU A 148 -1.33 -1.48 -15.93
N LEU A 149 -0.48 -0.78 -15.19
CA LEU A 149 -0.59 0.68 -15.04
C LEU A 149 -0.38 1.40 -16.37
N GLN A 150 0.56 0.95 -17.19
CA GLN A 150 0.77 1.49 -18.53
C GLN A 150 -0.44 1.29 -19.45
N ALA A 151 -1.17 0.18 -19.29
CA ALA A 151 -2.38 -0.13 -20.05
C ALA A 151 -3.62 0.65 -19.55
N ILE A 152 -3.75 0.84 -18.23
CA ILE A 152 -4.85 1.58 -17.59
C ILE A 152 -4.71 3.10 -17.82
N PHE A 153 -3.48 3.61 -17.78
CA PHE A 153 -3.15 5.02 -17.94
C PHE A 153 -2.30 5.24 -19.20
N PRO A 154 -2.82 5.03 -20.43
CA PRO A 154 -2.00 5.01 -21.65
C PRO A 154 -1.57 6.40 -22.14
N ASP A 155 -2.29 7.46 -21.75
CA ASP A 155 -2.05 8.82 -22.25
C ASP A 155 -0.79 9.43 -21.62
N ARG A 156 0.33 9.35 -22.33
CA ARG A 156 1.64 9.88 -21.90
C ARG A 156 1.71 11.40 -21.83
N THR A 157 0.70 12.11 -22.33
CA THR A 157 0.59 13.57 -22.17
C THR A 157 -0.04 13.97 -20.83
N ARG A 158 -0.56 12.99 -20.08
CA ARG A 158 -1.21 13.18 -18.77
C ARG A 158 -0.60 12.32 -17.67
N PHE A 159 -0.03 11.17 -18.03
CA PHE A 159 0.47 10.17 -17.10
C PHE A 159 1.91 9.78 -17.42
N ALA A 160 2.76 9.80 -16.39
CA ALA A 160 4.12 9.27 -16.44
C ALA A 160 4.23 8.07 -15.49
N ILE A 161 4.40 6.88 -16.07
CA ILE A 161 4.55 5.63 -15.33
C ILE A 161 6.04 5.29 -15.25
N HIS A 162 6.55 5.15 -14.04
CA HIS A 162 7.95 4.85 -13.78
C HIS A 162 8.12 3.39 -13.32
N PRO A 163 9.17 2.71 -13.78
CA PRO A 163 9.48 1.36 -13.33
C PRO A 163 9.83 1.36 -11.84
N ALA A 164 9.81 0.17 -11.24
CA ALA A 164 10.13 0.01 -9.84
C ALA A 164 11.61 0.36 -9.54
N LEU A 165 11.86 0.82 -8.32
CA LEU A 165 13.23 0.99 -7.82
C LEU A 165 14.00 -0.34 -7.83
N PRO A 166 15.35 -0.33 -7.90
CA PRO A 166 16.14 -1.55 -7.87
C PRO A 166 15.75 -2.46 -6.70
N ALA A 167 15.53 -3.75 -6.98
CA ALA A 167 15.14 -4.75 -5.98
C ALA A 167 16.31 -5.06 -5.04
N SER A 168 16.47 -4.19 -4.03
CA SER A 168 17.54 -4.25 -3.04
C SER A 168 16.98 -3.79 -1.70
N ALA A 169 17.49 -4.39 -0.61
CA ALA A 169 17.14 -3.97 0.74
C ALA A 169 17.50 -2.50 1.04
N TRP A 170 18.33 -1.85 0.21
CA TRP A 170 18.60 -0.41 0.33
C TRP A 170 17.40 0.44 -0.12
N PHE A 171 16.64 -0.04 -1.10
CA PHE A 171 15.53 0.65 -1.73
C PHE A 171 14.21 -0.10 -1.53
N GLY A 172 13.98 -0.64 -0.33
CA GLY A 172 12.70 -1.30 -0.02
C GLY A 172 11.53 -0.31 -0.12
N ASP A 173 10.61 -0.59 -1.04
CA ASP A 173 9.47 0.26 -1.35
C ASP A 173 8.17 -0.54 -1.39
N GLU A 174 7.18 -0.12 -0.60
CA GLU A 174 5.85 -0.72 -0.46
C GLU A 174 4.73 0.21 -0.95
N GLY A 175 5.08 1.28 -1.68
CA GLY A 175 4.12 2.10 -2.43
C GLY A 175 3.20 2.96 -1.57
N ALA A 176 1.97 3.18 -2.05
CA ALA A 176 1.00 4.08 -1.44
C ALA A 176 0.56 3.70 -0.01
N ALA A 177 0.74 2.44 0.43
CA ALA A 177 0.48 2.03 1.81
C ALA A 177 1.36 2.77 2.85
N ASN A 178 2.47 3.39 2.40
CA ASN A 178 3.32 4.26 3.21
C ASN A 178 3.30 5.72 2.75
N HIS A 179 2.31 6.10 1.95
CA HIS A 179 2.12 7.45 1.42
C HIS A 179 0.84 8.07 1.93
N ASN A 180 0.87 9.37 2.14
CA ASN A 180 -0.27 10.16 2.58
C ASN A 180 -0.26 11.49 1.81
N ARG A 181 -1.44 12.06 1.58
CA ARG A 181 -1.56 13.37 0.93
C ARG A 181 -2.58 14.22 1.67
N LEU A 182 -2.13 15.37 2.15
CA LEU A 182 -2.93 16.30 2.94
C LEU A 182 -3.08 17.66 2.25
N GLY A 183 -4.25 18.28 2.37
CA GLY A 183 -4.52 19.56 1.74
C GLY A 183 -6.00 19.93 1.78
N GLY A 184 -6.36 21.01 1.08
CA GLY A 184 -7.75 21.41 0.87
C GLY A 184 -8.40 20.62 -0.27
N GLU A 185 -8.72 21.31 -1.37
CA GLU A 185 -9.32 20.64 -2.52
C GLU A 185 -8.40 19.59 -3.17
N TYR A 186 -8.90 18.42 -3.60
CA TYR A 186 -8.03 17.37 -4.18
C TYR A 186 -7.22 17.87 -5.38
N GLY A 187 -7.81 18.76 -6.19
CA GLY A 187 -7.17 19.40 -7.34
C GLY A 187 -6.27 20.58 -7.02
N ALA A 188 -6.15 20.98 -5.74
CA ALA A 188 -5.19 21.98 -5.30
C ALA A 188 -3.86 21.32 -4.88
N PRO A 189 -2.73 22.06 -4.91
CA PRO A 189 -1.46 21.57 -4.40
C PRO A 189 -1.58 21.07 -2.94
N GLY A 190 -1.11 19.86 -2.68
CA GLY A 190 -1.15 19.20 -1.37
C GLY A 190 0.24 18.93 -0.80
N VAL A 191 0.31 18.65 0.51
CA VAL A 191 1.52 18.16 1.17
C VAL A 191 1.52 16.63 1.12
N GLN A 192 2.55 16.04 0.54
CA GLN A 192 2.77 14.60 0.52
C GLN A 192 3.67 14.19 1.69
N LEU A 193 3.17 13.26 2.49
CA LEU A 193 3.85 12.67 3.63
C LEU A 193 4.25 11.23 3.28
N PHE A 194 5.55 10.99 3.21
CA PHE A 194 6.13 9.68 3.02
C PHE A 194 6.57 9.10 4.36
N VAL A 195 6.04 7.94 4.71
CA VAL A 195 6.34 7.25 5.97
C VAL A 195 7.37 6.15 5.68
N TYR A 196 8.35 5.97 6.56
CA TYR A 196 9.36 4.92 6.41
C TYR A 196 9.65 4.22 7.73
N GLY A 197 10.09 2.95 7.69
CA GLY A 197 10.40 2.19 8.89
C GLY A 197 11.88 2.22 9.28
N ARG A 198 12.78 2.41 8.30
CA ARG A 198 14.23 2.46 8.54
C ARG A 198 14.95 3.39 7.55
N ARG A 199 16.16 3.79 7.90
CA ARG A 199 17.10 4.53 7.04
C ARG A 199 18.50 3.97 7.24
N ARG A 200 19.37 4.12 6.25
CA ARG A 200 20.75 3.61 6.32
C ARG A 200 21.54 4.31 7.43
N GLY A 201 22.36 3.53 8.15
CA GLY A 201 23.23 4.04 9.22
C GLY A 201 22.51 4.43 10.52
N SER A 202 21.23 4.08 10.67
CA SER A 202 20.45 4.35 11.87
C SER A 202 20.25 3.06 12.66
N GLU A 203 20.52 3.08 13.96
CA GLU A 203 20.24 1.96 14.87
C GLU A 203 18.76 1.92 15.31
N GLU A 204 18.06 3.04 15.15
CA GLU A 204 16.65 3.20 15.46
C GLU A 204 15.77 2.56 14.37
N ALA A 205 15.60 1.25 14.48
CA ALA A 205 14.79 0.38 13.63
C ALA A 205 13.98 -0.61 14.49
N PRO A 206 12.88 -1.21 13.97
CA PRO A 206 12.19 -2.29 14.67
C PRO A 206 13.11 -3.48 14.93
N ARG A 207 12.88 -4.19 16.03
CA ARG A 207 13.75 -5.28 16.52
C ARG A 207 13.21 -6.67 16.22
N ARG A 208 11.89 -6.82 16.06
CA ARG A 208 11.19 -8.08 15.87
C ARG A 208 10.71 -8.25 14.43
N TYR A 209 10.02 -7.26 13.88
CA TYR A 209 9.44 -7.32 12.54
C TYR A 209 10.17 -6.40 11.55
N PRO A 210 10.27 -6.78 10.27
CA PRO A 210 11.07 -6.02 9.31
C PRO A 210 10.42 -4.67 8.98
N ALA A 211 11.22 -3.62 8.97
CA ALA A 211 10.88 -2.35 8.33
C ALA A 211 11.05 -2.48 6.81
N ARG A 212 9.93 -2.67 6.10
CA ARG A 212 9.90 -2.90 4.65
C ARG A 212 10.27 -1.65 3.85
N GLN A 213 9.76 -0.49 4.27
CA GLN A 213 10.00 0.81 3.64
C GLN A 213 11.28 1.46 4.13
N THR A 214 12.14 1.90 3.20
CA THR A 214 13.33 2.71 3.51
C THR A 214 13.12 4.18 3.20
N LEU A 215 13.77 5.07 3.96
CA LEU A 215 13.81 6.51 3.65
C LEU A 215 14.40 6.74 2.25
N GLU A 216 15.44 5.99 1.89
CA GLU A 216 16.12 6.09 0.61
C GLU A 216 15.18 5.79 -0.57
N ALA A 217 14.32 4.77 -0.41
CA ALA A 217 13.27 4.46 -1.38
C ALA A 217 12.25 5.60 -1.48
N SER A 218 11.70 6.05 -0.35
CA SER A 218 10.72 7.13 -0.32
C SER A 218 11.25 8.42 -0.97
N GLN A 219 12.51 8.77 -0.72
CA GLN A 219 13.16 9.92 -1.36
C GLN A 219 13.38 9.71 -2.86
N ALA A 220 13.70 8.49 -3.30
CA ALA A 220 13.86 8.16 -4.71
C ALA A 220 12.52 8.24 -5.46
N VAL A 221 11.45 7.69 -4.88
CA VAL A 221 10.08 7.81 -5.39
C VAL A 221 9.66 9.28 -5.50
N ALA A 222 9.90 10.09 -4.46
CA ALA A 222 9.58 11.52 -4.51
C ALA A 222 10.28 12.25 -5.66
N ARG A 223 11.54 11.88 -5.98
CA ARG A 223 12.27 12.40 -7.15
C ARG A 223 11.69 11.92 -8.47
N LEU A 224 11.43 10.62 -8.62
CA LEU A 224 10.86 10.03 -9.85
C LEU A 224 9.49 10.64 -10.15
N ASN A 225 8.65 10.76 -9.13
CA ASN A 225 7.32 11.37 -9.22
C ASN A 225 7.33 12.90 -9.36
N GLN A 226 8.53 13.51 -9.45
CA GLN A 226 8.73 14.94 -9.58
C GLN A 226 7.94 15.75 -8.55
N VAL A 227 7.80 15.25 -7.32
CA VAL A 227 7.03 15.96 -6.28
C VAL A 227 7.75 17.26 -5.96
N ASN A 228 7.02 18.37 -5.95
CA ASN A 228 7.57 19.66 -5.57
C ASN A 228 8.25 19.57 -4.18
N PRO A 229 9.53 19.94 -4.04
CA PRO A 229 10.25 19.85 -2.76
C PRO A 229 9.58 20.63 -1.61
N ARG A 230 8.81 21.68 -1.92
CA ARG A 230 8.05 22.46 -0.94
C ARG A 230 6.76 21.77 -0.47
N GLN A 231 6.42 20.61 -1.04
CA GLN A 231 5.25 19.80 -0.73
C GLN A 231 5.62 18.47 -0.06
N LEU A 232 6.89 18.22 0.26
CA LEU A 232 7.33 16.94 0.84
C LEU A 232 7.53 16.99 2.37
N ILE A 233 7.11 15.93 3.05
CA ILE A 233 7.49 15.57 4.42
C ILE A 233 7.88 14.09 4.43
N PHE A 234 8.94 13.75 5.15
CA PHE A 234 9.32 12.37 5.45
C PHE A 234 9.21 12.15 6.95
N ALA A 235 8.48 11.11 7.37
CA ALA A 235 8.34 10.77 8.78
C ALA A 235 8.69 9.31 9.02
N ARG A 236 9.31 9.02 10.16
CA ARG A 236 9.56 7.65 10.55
C ARG A 236 8.37 7.08 11.31
N GLN A 237 7.94 5.90 10.91
CA GLN A 237 7.00 5.06 11.65
C GLN A 237 7.57 4.73 13.04
N HIS A 238 6.72 4.66 14.06
CA HIS A 238 7.16 4.25 15.39
C HIS A 238 7.67 2.78 15.36
N PRO A 239 8.93 2.49 15.74
CA PRO A 239 9.50 1.14 15.60
C PRO A 239 8.73 0.08 16.42
N THR A 240 8.28 0.44 17.64
CA THR A 240 7.44 -0.46 18.46
C THR A 240 6.10 -0.79 17.81
N ALA A 241 5.50 0.13 17.03
CA ALA A 241 4.26 -0.16 16.32
C ALA A 241 4.52 -1.21 15.23
N ILE A 242 5.63 -1.08 14.49
CA ILE A 242 6.04 -2.11 13.51
C ILE A 242 6.24 -3.46 14.20
N ASP A 243 6.91 -3.49 15.35
CA ASP A 243 7.13 -4.70 16.16
C ASP A 243 5.84 -5.31 16.74
N THR A 244 4.72 -4.60 16.65
CA THR A 244 3.38 -5.04 17.05
C THR A 244 2.50 -5.44 15.83
N GLY A 245 3.07 -5.47 14.62
CA GLY A 245 2.39 -5.91 13.41
C GLY A 245 1.95 -4.79 12.46
N VAL A 246 2.33 -3.53 12.71
CA VAL A 246 2.12 -2.41 11.78
C VAL A 246 3.18 -2.44 10.67
N PHE A 247 3.04 -3.37 9.74
CA PHE A 247 4.02 -3.57 8.66
C PHE A 247 3.97 -2.50 7.57
N HIS A 248 2.88 -1.72 7.50
CA HIS A 248 2.66 -0.55 6.65
C HIS A 248 1.97 0.57 7.44
N ASN A 249 2.15 1.83 7.04
CA ASN A 249 1.55 2.98 7.71
C ASN A 249 0.01 2.95 7.67
N ASP A 250 -0.58 2.46 6.58
CA ASP A 250 -2.03 2.29 6.42
C ASP A 250 -2.66 1.28 7.39
N VAL A 251 -1.88 0.62 8.25
CA VAL A 251 -2.41 -0.20 9.37
C VAL A 251 -2.59 0.63 10.66
N ILE A 252 -2.06 1.85 10.71
CA ILE A 252 -2.08 2.69 11.93
C ILE A 252 -2.42 4.17 11.68
N ALA A 253 -2.46 4.61 10.43
CA ALA A 253 -2.82 5.96 10.04
C ALA A 253 -3.37 6.04 8.62
N VAL A 254 -4.35 6.92 8.41
CA VAL A 254 -4.92 7.25 7.10
C VAL A 254 -5.16 8.75 7.00
N SER A 255 -4.81 9.34 5.85
CA SER A 255 -5.07 10.75 5.55
C SER A 255 -6.19 10.92 4.55
N ASN A 256 -6.99 11.98 4.69
CA ASN A 256 -7.86 12.46 3.62
C ASN A 256 -8.08 13.96 3.79
N ARG A 257 -7.90 14.75 2.72
CA ARG A 257 -8.00 16.22 2.75
C ARG A 257 -7.14 16.79 3.89
N GLN A 258 -7.72 17.62 4.76
CA GLN A 258 -7.05 18.22 5.90
C GLN A 258 -6.92 17.29 7.12
N VAL A 259 -7.51 16.09 7.07
CA VAL A 259 -7.58 15.16 8.20
C VAL A 259 -6.46 14.13 8.14
N LEU A 260 -5.79 13.92 9.28
CA LEU A 260 -4.96 12.74 9.54
C LEU A 260 -5.59 11.96 10.69
N PHE A 261 -6.14 10.78 10.40
CA PHE A 261 -6.66 9.86 11.40
C PHE A 261 -5.57 8.83 11.74
N CYS A 262 -5.01 8.89 12.95
CA CYS A 262 -3.89 8.04 13.32
C CYS A 262 -3.91 7.65 14.80
N HIS A 263 -3.21 6.56 15.14
CA HIS A 263 -2.95 6.20 16.53
C HIS A 263 -1.94 7.16 17.18
N GLU A 264 -1.96 7.32 18.51
CA GLU A 264 -0.98 8.16 19.23
C GLU A 264 0.47 7.65 19.15
N GLN A 265 0.64 6.36 18.81
CA GLN A 265 1.92 5.69 18.62
C GLN A 265 2.21 5.39 17.14
N ALA A 266 1.64 6.16 16.19
CA ALA A 266 1.88 5.94 14.77
C ALA A 266 3.31 6.36 14.38
N PHE A 267 3.79 7.52 14.81
CA PHE A 267 5.07 8.08 14.37
C PHE A 267 6.09 8.19 15.50
N ALA A 268 7.39 8.10 15.19
CA ALA A 268 8.45 8.19 16.19
C ALA A 268 8.49 9.57 16.88
N ASP A 269 8.39 10.66 16.10
CA ASP A 269 8.36 12.04 16.58
C ASP A 269 6.99 12.69 16.30
N GLN A 270 5.91 12.04 16.73
CA GLN A 270 4.55 12.39 16.34
C GLN A 270 4.18 13.84 16.63
N THR A 271 4.52 14.37 17.81
CA THR A 271 4.25 15.78 18.14
C THR A 271 4.89 16.76 17.14
N ALA A 272 6.14 16.52 16.77
CA ALA A 272 6.86 17.37 15.81
C ALA A 272 6.25 17.25 14.40
N LEU A 273 5.88 16.03 13.98
CA LEU A 273 5.20 15.82 12.70
C LEU A 273 3.86 16.56 12.63
N LEU A 274 3.03 16.43 13.67
CA LEU A 274 1.72 17.10 13.71
C LEU A 274 1.87 18.63 13.70
N GLN A 275 2.86 19.18 14.38
CA GLN A 275 3.18 20.61 14.32
C GLN A 275 3.63 21.05 12.92
N GLN A 276 4.49 20.27 12.27
CA GLN A 276 4.94 20.56 10.90
C GLN A 276 3.78 20.51 9.90
N LEU A 277 2.87 19.56 10.04
CA LEU A 277 1.65 19.47 9.23
C LEU A 277 0.72 20.66 9.49
N ALA A 278 0.50 21.04 10.75
CA ALA A 278 -0.32 22.20 11.10
C ALA A 278 0.21 23.51 10.49
N GLN A 279 1.53 23.65 10.35
CA GLN A 279 2.15 24.81 9.71
C GLN A 279 2.02 24.82 8.18
N ARG A 280 1.90 23.65 7.54
CA ARG A 280 1.98 23.50 6.07
C ARG A 280 0.65 23.17 5.41
N VAL A 281 -0.33 22.69 6.17
CA VAL A 281 -1.65 22.28 5.67
C VAL A 281 -2.71 23.19 6.29
N PRO A 282 -3.27 24.15 5.53
CA PRO A 282 -4.35 24.99 6.03
C PRO A 282 -5.55 24.14 6.51
N GLY A 283 -6.05 24.44 7.71
CA GLY A 283 -7.17 23.71 8.30
C GLY A 283 -6.83 22.29 8.79
N PHE A 284 -5.54 21.94 8.91
CA PHE A 284 -5.12 20.62 9.38
C PHE A 284 -5.85 20.19 10.65
N THR A 285 -6.43 18.99 10.62
CA THR A 285 -7.24 18.42 11.70
C THR A 285 -6.69 17.03 12.05
N PRO A 286 -5.82 16.91 13.06
CA PRO A 286 -5.35 15.62 13.52
C PRO A 286 -6.43 14.94 14.37
N LEU A 287 -6.81 13.71 14.01
CA LEU A 287 -7.66 12.83 14.79
C LEU A 287 -6.79 11.73 15.39
N VAL A 288 -6.24 11.99 16.58
CA VAL A 288 -5.34 11.09 17.28
C VAL A 288 -6.12 10.18 18.23
N VAL A 289 -6.02 8.86 18.02
CA VAL A 289 -6.64 7.87 18.91
C VAL A 289 -5.64 7.49 20.01
N PRO A 290 -5.97 7.71 21.29
CA PRO A 290 -5.09 7.34 22.39
C PRO A 290 -5.13 5.83 22.65
N ALA A 291 -4.00 5.26 23.10
CA ALA A 291 -3.86 3.85 23.44
C ALA A 291 -4.74 3.45 24.63
N SER A 292 -5.19 4.43 25.44
CA SER A 292 -6.18 4.23 26.49
C SER A 292 -7.59 3.92 25.98
N ARG A 293 -7.86 4.12 24.68
CA ARG A 293 -9.14 3.75 24.04
C ARG A 293 -9.02 2.62 23.05
N VAL A 294 -7.94 2.58 22.26
CA VAL A 294 -7.66 1.51 21.30
C VAL A 294 -6.16 1.26 21.36
N THR A 295 -5.74 0.10 21.83
CA THR A 295 -4.33 -0.30 21.83
C THR A 295 -3.82 -0.55 20.40
N VAL A 296 -2.50 -0.54 20.20
CA VAL A 296 -1.91 -0.90 18.89
C VAL A 296 -2.29 -2.32 18.48
N ALA A 297 -2.36 -3.26 19.43
CA ALA A 297 -2.75 -4.64 19.14
C ALA A 297 -4.21 -4.73 18.65
N GLU A 298 -5.14 -3.99 19.27
CA GLU A 298 -6.53 -3.91 18.81
C GLU A 298 -6.62 -3.24 17.43
N ALA A 299 -5.85 -2.18 17.19
CA ALA A 299 -5.78 -1.54 15.88
C ALA A 299 -5.32 -2.51 14.78
N VAL A 300 -4.30 -3.33 15.06
CA VAL A 300 -3.80 -4.37 14.15
C VAL A 300 -4.80 -5.52 13.98
N ALA A 301 -5.56 -5.87 15.03
CA ALA A 301 -6.55 -6.95 14.95
C ALA A 301 -7.81 -6.54 14.17
N THR A 302 -8.27 -5.30 14.34
CA THR A 302 -9.52 -4.77 13.78
C THR A 302 -9.33 -4.07 12.43
N TYR A 303 -8.09 -3.72 12.08
CA TYR A 303 -7.78 -2.93 10.88
C TYR A 303 -8.49 -1.57 10.85
N LEU A 304 -8.78 -0.98 12.03
CA LEU A 304 -9.46 0.33 12.17
C LEU A 304 -8.83 1.41 11.28
N PHE A 305 -7.51 1.49 11.23
CA PHE A 305 -6.81 2.52 10.43
C PHE A 305 -6.60 2.12 8.97
N ASN A 306 -6.81 0.85 8.61
CA ASN A 306 -6.84 0.41 7.21
C ASN A 306 -8.19 0.67 6.53
N SER A 307 -8.97 1.59 7.13
CA SER A 307 -10.19 2.14 6.56
C SER A 307 -9.93 3.05 5.37
N GLN A 308 -10.95 3.23 4.52
CA GLN A 308 -10.98 4.37 3.60
C GLN A 308 -11.67 5.56 4.29
N LEU A 309 -11.02 6.72 4.27
CA LEU A 309 -11.62 7.98 4.72
C LEU A 309 -12.03 8.80 3.49
N LEU A 310 -13.33 8.86 3.19
CA LEU A 310 -13.84 9.38 1.92
C LEU A 310 -14.60 10.70 2.11
N SER A 311 -14.35 11.70 1.28
CA SER A 311 -15.07 12.98 1.30
C SER A 311 -16.42 12.92 0.57
N ARG A 312 -17.48 13.38 1.22
CA ARG A 312 -18.80 13.63 0.61
C ARG A 312 -18.86 15.02 -0.02
N ALA A 313 -19.88 15.26 -0.85
CA ALA A 313 -20.07 16.52 -1.55
C ALA A 313 -20.32 17.73 -0.61
N ASP A 314 -20.83 17.49 0.59
CA ASP A 314 -21.05 18.50 1.63
C ASP A 314 -19.81 18.79 2.49
N GLY A 315 -18.67 18.15 2.20
CA GLY A 315 -17.42 18.28 2.95
C GLY A 315 -17.31 17.36 4.18
N SER A 316 -18.38 16.66 4.57
CA SER A 316 -18.30 15.63 5.60
C SER A 316 -17.53 14.40 5.10
N MET A 317 -17.10 13.53 6.01
CA MET A 317 -16.34 12.32 5.67
C MET A 317 -17.06 11.06 6.11
N ALA A 318 -16.91 9.99 5.33
CA ALA A 318 -17.34 8.64 5.67
C ALA A 318 -16.10 7.76 5.91
N LEU A 319 -16.18 6.89 6.92
CA LEU A 319 -15.13 5.94 7.26
C LEU A 319 -15.60 4.54 6.87
N ILE A 320 -14.90 3.90 5.94
CA ILE A 320 -15.25 2.58 5.40
C ILE A 320 -14.39 1.54 6.12
N LEU A 321 -15.04 0.69 6.91
CA LEU A 321 -14.37 -0.24 7.82
C LEU A 321 -14.52 -1.70 7.35
N PRO A 322 -13.57 -2.57 7.72
CA PRO A 322 -13.77 -4.01 7.68
C PRO A 322 -14.77 -4.44 8.79
N HIS A 323 -15.28 -5.66 8.71
CA HIS A 323 -16.31 -6.15 9.64
C HIS A 323 -15.78 -6.28 11.07
N GLU A 324 -14.51 -6.65 11.20
CA GLU A 324 -13.78 -6.87 12.43
C GLU A 324 -13.70 -5.62 13.32
N ALA A 325 -13.91 -4.42 12.77
CA ALA A 325 -13.98 -3.17 13.55
C ALA A 325 -15.35 -2.95 14.22
N GLN A 326 -16.37 -3.71 13.81
CA GLN A 326 -17.71 -3.69 14.42
C GLN A 326 -17.85 -4.74 15.54
N GLU A 327 -17.17 -5.89 15.39
CA GLU A 327 -17.14 -6.98 16.37
C GLU A 327 -16.48 -6.55 17.69
#